data_AF-A0A6L8DRB1-F1
#
_entry.id   AF-A0A6L8DRB1-F1
#
_cell.length_a   1.000
_cell.length_b   1.000
_cell.length_c   1.000
_cell.angle_alpha   90.00
_cell.angle_beta   90.00
_cell.angle_gamma   90.00
#
_symmetry.space_group_name_H-M   'P 1'
#
loop_
_entity.id
_entity.type
_entity.pdbx_description
1 polymer ?
#
loop_
_entity_poly.entity_id
_entity_poly.type
_entity_poly.pdbx_seq_one_letter_code
_entity_poly.pdbx_strand_id
1 'polypeptide(L)'
;MRCTPCVRGAARIVLFAAGVAAGSPDSAAAQNPCPATPSPTTVRNAIPPSRLPVEGGKRSGFIDDGARWGVLDSIWNHRSAVERGLLRPVSATGSNEDRGEIAVLRDEGDLFRASNIYDLRDVTLRFAANDDGGYDVTYLGAAAWRSPLGDALTLDDDDSAPLALSFDFPFYAATHDGAFVNSDGNITFEEGDSASTARGVSRLLSGPPRVALFLADLDPSVGGTVHSQSGADAVTVTWCDVPGFESQSTTTVQVSLLSTGVIEMTFDPDVGLGEAIVGLSPGRTTAFESVDLS
;
A
#
# COMPACT_ATOMS: atom_id res chain seq x y z
N MET A 1 -16.33 14.84 -43.57
CA MET A 1 -16.47 14.02 -42.34
C MET A 1 -15.08 13.62 -41.91
N ARG A 2 -14.51 14.32 -40.92
CA ARG A 2 -13.21 14.00 -40.33
C ARG A 2 -13.46 13.68 -38.87
N CYS A 3 -13.11 12.46 -38.46
CA CYS A 3 -13.21 12.02 -37.08
C CYS A 3 -12.29 12.86 -36.18
N THR A 4 -12.88 13.40 -35.13
CA THR A 4 -12.25 13.95 -33.94
C THR A 4 -11.28 12.93 -33.34
N PRO A 5 -10.06 13.31 -32.90
CA PRO A 5 -9.25 12.40 -32.10
C PRO A 5 -9.86 12.28 -30.71
N CYS A 6 -10.13 11.05 -30.32
CA CYS A 6 -10.56 10.65 -28.99
C CYS A 6 -9.40 10.87 -28.02
N VAL A 7 -9.52 11.83 -27.09
CA VAL A 7 -8.55 12.03 -26.01
C VAL A 7 -8.85 10.95 -24.95
N ARG A 8 -8.06 9.87 -24.97
CA ARG A 8 -8.04 8.89 -23.87
C ARG A 8 -7.23 9.52 -22.72
N GLY A 9 -7.92 10.06 -21.72
CA GLY A 9 -7.30 10.44 -20.45
C GLY A 9 -6.73 9.20 -19.78
N ALA A 10 -5.42 9.18 -19.57
CA ALA A 10 -4.74 8.12 -18.85
C ALA A 10 -4.83 8.42 -17.36
N ALA A 11 -5.58 7.60 -16.62
CA ALA A 11 -5.66 7.71 -15.16
C ALA A 11 -4.26 7.55 -14.55
N ARG A 12 -3.77 8.61 -13.87
CA ARG A 12 -2.43 8.64 -13.27
C ARG A 12 -2.47 8.06 -11.87
N ILE A 13 -1.55 7.12 -11.63
CA ILE A 13 -1.47 6.29 -10.42
C ILE A 13 -0.29 6.78 -9.60
N VAL A 14 -0.44 6.73 -8.27
CA VAL A 14 0.64 7.00 -7.33
C VAL A 14 0.96 5.69 -6.66
N LEU A 15 2.19 5.18 -6.78
CA LEU A 15 2.58 3.87 -6.30
C LEU A 15 3.94 3.88 -5.62
N PHE A 16 3.99 3.42 -4.37
CA PHE A 16 5.22 3.23 -3.62
C PHE A 16 5.18 1.93 -2.81
N ALA A 17 6.30 1.22 -2.76
CA ALA A 17 6.49 0.14 -1.79
C ALA A 17 7.15 0.73 -0.54
N ALA A 18 6.64 0.64 0.68
CA ALA A 18 7.31 1.25 1.83
C ALA A 18 8.54 0.45 2.30
N GLY A 19 9.52 1.10 2.94
CA GLY A 19 10.57 0.40 3.70
C GLY A 19 11.08 1.28 4.85
N VAL A 20 11.31 0.65 6.00
CA VAL A 20 11.52 1.34 7.28
C VAL A 20 13.01 1.52 7.58
N ALA A 21 13.44 2.75 7.86
CA ALA A 21 14.74 3.06 8.46
C ALA A 21 14.54 3.60 9.88
N ALA A 22 15.40 3.24 10.83
CA ALA A 22 15.24 3.63 12.24
C ALA A 22 15.56 5.12 12.48
N GLY A 23 14.56 5.91 12.84
CA GLY A 23 14.71 7.29 13.29
C GLY A 23 13.56 7.70 14.21
N SER A 24 13.87 8.36 15.32
CA SER A 24 12.92 8.85 16.31
C SER A 24 12.41 10.25 15.94
N PRO A 25 11.10 10.54 16.05
CA PRO A 25 10.62 11.91 16.09
C PRO A 25 9.97 12.25 17.45
N ASP A 26 10.43 13.36 18.02
CA ASP A 26 9.69 14.18 18.98
C ASP A 26 8.88 15.21 18.17
N SER A 27 7.55 15.28 18.32
CA SER A 27 6.74 16.53 18.44
C SER A 27 5.25 16.29 18.26
N ALA A 28 4.45 17.16 18.91
CA ALA A 28 3.01 17.04 19.12
C ALA A 28 2.14 17.11 17.85
N ALA A 29 1.69 15.96 17.37
CA ALA A 29 0.56 15.81 16.45
C ALA A 29 -0.70 15.35 17.20
N ALA A 30 -1.87 15.37 16.55
CA ALA A 30 -3.09 14.77 17.11
C ALA A 30 -2.77 13.31 17.48
N GLN A 31 -2.95 12.94 18.74
CA GLN A 31 -2.49 11.64 19.25
C GLN A 31 -3.18 10.50 18.51
N ASN A 32 -2.43 9.43 18.23
CA ASN A 32 -2.96 8.19 17.66
C ASN A 32 -4.24 7.79 18.43
N PRO A 33 -5.40 7.67 17.75
CA PRO A 33 -6.70 7.45 18.39
C PRO A 33 -6.92 5.99 18.80
N CYS A 34 -6.03 5.09 18.41
CA CYS A 34 -6.08 3.69 18.78
C CYS A 34 -5.86 3.52 20.29
N PRO A 35 -6.63 2.63 20.95
CA PRO A 35 -6.40 2.33 22.35
C PRO A 35 -4.99 1.77 22.52
N ALA A 36 -4.22 2.31 23.48
CA ALA A 36 -2.90 1.78 23.77
C ALA A 36 -3.00 0.31 24.13
N THR A 37 -2.47 -0.56 23.26
CA THR A 37 -2.33 -1.98 23.58
C THR A 37 -1.32 -2.09 24.73
N PRO A 38 -1.66 -2.73 25.87
CA PRO A 38 -0.70 -2.86 26.96
C PRO A 38 0.51 -3.65 26.48
N SER A 39 1.68 -2.99 26.39
CA SER A 39 2.92 -3.65 26.02
C SER A 39 3.18 -4.81 27.00
N PRO A 40 3.52 -6.03 26.54
CA PRO A 40 4.02 -7.04 27.44
C PRO A 40 5.33 -6.53 28.05
N THR A 41 5.38 -6.46 29.38
CA THR A 41 6.53 -6.01 30.19
C THR A 41 7.83 -6.63 29.67
N THR A 42 8.62 -5.87 28.92
CA THR A 42 9.83 -6.39 28.29
C THR A 42 10.93 -6.53 29.34
N VAL A 43 11.25 -7.77 29.72
CA VAL A 43 12.56 -8.09 30.28
C VAL A 43 13.59 -7.82 29.18
N ARG A 44 14.40 -6.77 29.34
CA ARG A 44 15.48 -6.44 28.40
C ARG A 44 16.55 -7.54 28.42
N ASN A 45 16.43 -8.51 27.52
CA ASN A 45 17.57 -9.30 27.07
C ASN A 45 17.94 -8.82 25.66
N ALA A 46 19.12 -8.24 25.54
CA ALA A 46 19.68 -7.82 24.26
C ALA A 46 19.93 -9.05 23.37
N ILE A 47 19.20 -9.13 22.26
CA ILE A 47 19.43 -10.10 21.19
C ILE A 47 20.18 -9.36 20.05
N PRO A 48 21.29 -9.90 19.52
CA PRO A 48 22.05 -9.28 18.43
C PRO A 48 21.25 -9.23 17.11
N PRO A 49 21.66 -8.38 16.13
CA PRO A 49 20.89 -8.14 14.91
C PRO A 49 20.74 -9.45 14.11
N SER A 50 19.57 -10.04 14.24
CA SER A 50 19.15 -11.23 13.53
C SER A 50 18.46 -10.76 12.26
N ARG A 51 18.80 -11.40 11.13
CA ARG A 51 18.15 -11.18 9.82
C ARG A 51 16.64 -11.06 10.01
N LEU A 52 16.04 -10.02 9.41
CA LEU A 52 14.58 -9.90 9.32
C LEU A 52 14.02 -11.26 8.88
N PRO A 53 13.03 -11.82 9.61
CA PRO A 53 12.38 -13.04 9.16
C PRO A 53 11.83 -12.79 7.76
N VAL A 54 11.99 -13.78 6.87
CA VAL A 54 11.25 -13.78 5.61
C VAL A 54 9.80 -13.98 6.02
N GLU A 55 9.02 -12.89 6.06
CA GLU A 55 7.59 -12.92 6.37
C GLU A 55 6.89 -13.88 5.40
N GLY A 56 5.95 -14.67 5.93
CA GLY A 56 5.25 -15.75 5.23
C GLY A 56 4.21 -15.22 4.25
N GLY A 57 4.60 -14.34 3.32
CA GLY A 57 3.67 -13.82 2.31
C GLY A 57 3.17 -14.91 1.38
N LYS A 58 1.89 -14.87 1.03
CA LYS A 58 1.29 -15.76 0.02
C LYS A 58 2.08 -15.64 -1.29
N ARG A 59 2.80 -16.70 -1.68
CA ARG A 59 3.69 -16.72 -2.86
C ARG A 59 2.92 -17.00 -4.15
N SER A 60 3.22 -16.29 -5.24
CA SER A 60 2.89 -16.75 -6.59
C SER A 60 3.79 -17.95 -6.93
N GLY A 61 3.20 -19.10 -7.25
CA GLY A 61 3.95 -20.31 -7.59
C GLY A 61 4.86 -20.14 -8.82
N PHE A 62 5.93 -20.96 -8.89
CA PHE A 62 6.96 -20.96 -9.94
C PHE A 62 6.47 -21.36 -11.35
N ILE A 63 5.21 -21.75 -11.51
CA ILE A 63 4.57 -22.02 -12.81
C ILE A 63 3.18 -21.37 -12.74
N ASP A 64 2.99 -20.38 -13.59
CA ASP A 64 2.10 -19.25 -13.37
C ASP A 64 0.73 -19.47 -14.07
N ASP A 65 -0.32 -19.81 -13.31
CA ASP A 65 -1.72 -19.71 -13.80
C ASP A 65 -2.17 -18.23 -13.91
N GLY A 66 -1.33 -17.27 -13.49
CA GLY A 66 -1.53 -15.82 -13.50
C GLY A 66 -0.58 -15.03 -14.40
N ALA A 67 0.20 -15.69 -15.27
CA ALA A 67 1.30 -15.13 -16.08
C ALA A 67 1.05 -13.77 -16.73
N ARG A 68 -0.20 -13.50 -17.14
CA ARG A 68 -0.58 -12.22 -17.77
C ARG A 68 -0.40 -11.01 -16.84
N TRP A 69 -0.56 -11.22 -15.53
CA TRP A 69 -0.57 -10.14 -14.54
C TRP A 69 0.76 -10.01 -13.79
N GLY A 70 1.44 -11.11 -13.43
CA GLY A 70 2.75 -11.06 -12.74
C GLY A 70 3.84 -10.27 -13.50
N VAL A 71 3.69 -10.15 -14.82
CA VAL A 71 4.50 -9.25 -15.66
C VAL A 71 4.40 -7.79 -15.19
N LEU A 72 3.27 -7.33 -14.65
CA LEU A 72 3.12 -5.97 -14.12
C LEU A 72 4.00 -5.72 -12.89
N ASP A 73 4.11 -6.69 -11.98
CA ASP A 73 5.05 -6.59 -10.84
C ASP A 73 6.50 -6.47 -11.34
N SER A 74 6.86 -7.25 -12.36
CA SER A 74 8.20 -7.21 -12.96
C SER A 74 8.48 -5.90 -13.69
N ILE A 75 7.51 -5.38 -14.45
CA ILE A 75 7.64 -4.07 -15.12
C ILE A 75 7.74 -2.96 -14.08
N TRP A 76 6.96 -3.02 -13.00
CA TRP A 76 7.02 -2.03 -11.93
C TRP A 76 8.37 -2.04 -11.23
N ASN A 77 8.89 -3.22 -10.89
CA ASN A 77 10.22 -3.37 -10.29
C ASN A 77 11.28 -2.72 -11.19
N HIS A 78 11.26 -3.02 -12.49
CA HIS A 78 12.20 -2.45 -13.45
C HIS A 78 12.09 -0.92 -13.54
N ARG A 79 10.88 -0.37 -13.70
CA ARG A 79 10.68 1.08 -13.83
C ARG A 79 11.11 1.83 -12.57
N SER A 80 10.71 1.35 -11.41
CA SER A 80 11.07 1.94 -10.12
C SER A 80 12.58 1.96 -9.91
N ALA A 81 13.28 0.88 -10.31
CA ALA A 81 14.73 0.80 -10.18
C ALA A 81 15.46 1.71 -11.19
N VAL A 82 14.93 1.92 -12.40
CA VAL A 82 15.44 2.91 -13.36
C VAL A 82 15.28 4.34 -12.83
N GLU A 83 14.10 4.69 -12.31
CA GLU A 83 13.81 6.04 -11.79
C GLU A 83 14.70 6.40 -10.61
N ARG A 84 14.94 5.44 -9.70
CA ARG A 84 15.86 5.60 -8.55
C ARG A 84 17.33 5.58 -8.94
N GLY A 85 17.65 5.46 -10.23
CA GLY A 85 19.02 5.33 -10.72
C GLY A 85 19.75 4.07 -10.25
N LEU A 86 19.02 3.08 -9.71
CA LEU A 86 19.53 1.77 -9.32
C LEU A 86 19.81 0.91 -10.56
N LEU A 87 19.07 1.15 -11.64
CA LEU A 87 19.32 0.60 -12.97
C LEU A 87 19.79 1.70 -13.92
N ARG A 88 20.88 1.43 -14.65
CA ARG A 88 21.26 2.22 -15.83
C ARG A 88 20.70 1.54 -17.09
N PRO A 89 20.20 2.28 -18.10
CA PRO A 89 19.80 1.69 -19.36
C PRO A 89 20.97 0.88 -19.94
N VAL A 90 20.67 -0.37 -20.28
CA VAL A 90 21.56 -1.46 -20.68
C VAL A 90 22.85 -0.98 -21.38
N SER A 91 24.00 -1.22 -20.76
CA SER A 91 25.20 -1.55 -21.56
C SER A 91 25.03 -2.99 -22.03
N ALA A 92 25.23 -3.26 -23.32
CA ALA A 92 25.02 -4.56 -23.97
C ALA A 92 26.00 -5.68 -23.51
N THR A 93 26.48 -5.62 -22.28
CA THR A 93 27.52 -6.46 -21.69
C THR A 93 27.16 -6.91 -20.29
N GLY A 94 25.95 -7.44 -20.09
CA GLY A 94 25.64 -8.23 -18.89
C GLY A 94 26.35 -9.58 -19.00
N SER A 95 27.33 -9.85 -18.12
CA SER A 95 28.09 -11.10 -18.15
C SER A 95 27.32 -12.23 -17.46
N ASN A 96 26.40 -12.87 -18.18
CA ASN A 96 25.88 -14.16 -17.76
C ASN A 96 27.00 -15.19 -18.00
N GLU A 97 27.45 -15.88 -16.96
CA GLU A 97 28.52 -16.86 -17.07
C GLU A 97 28.12 -18.16 -16.37
N ASP A 98 28.38 -19.28 -17.03
CA ASP A 98 28.24 -20.59 -16.42
C ASP A 98 29.57 -20.98 -15.76
N ARG A 99 29.51 -21.34 -14.47
CA ARG A 99 30.64 -21.89 -13.70
C ARG A 99 30.36 -23.36 -13.43
N GLY A 100 30.69 -24.21 -14.40
CA GLY A 100 30.38 -25.64 -14.35
C GLY A 100 28.89 -25.87 -14.61
N GLU A 101 28.20 -26.54 -13.69
CA GLU A 101 26.75 -26.77 -13.75
C GLU A 101 25.93 -25.64 -13.08
N ILE A 102 26.57 -24.53 -12.73
CA ILE A 102 25.96 -23.40 -12.02
C ILE A 102 25.89 -22.19 -12.95
N ALA A 103 24.67 -21.72 -13.23
CA ALA A 103 24.46 -20.44 -13.89
C ALA A 103 24.74 -19.29 -12.89
N VAL A 104 25.68 -18.40 -13.22
CA VAL A 104 25.97 -17.20 -12.46
C VAL A 104 25.31 -16.01 -13.14
N LEU A 105 24.26 -15.50 -12.49
CA LEU A 105 23.56 -14.28 -12.86
C LEU A 105 24.08 -13.15 -11.98
N ARG A 106 24.63 -12.11 -12.60
CA ARG A 106 25.00 -10.88 -11.90
C ARG A 106 23.75 -10.06 -11.70
N ASP A 107 23.39 -9.77 -10.45
CA ASP A 107 22.35 -8.78 -10.16
C ASP A 107 22.85 -7.39 -10.55
N GLU A 108 22.19 -6.79 -11.55
CA GLU A 108 22.46 -5.42 -11.98
C GLU A 108 21.48 -4.43 -11.35
N GLY A 109 20.66 -4.88 -10.38
CA GLY A 109 19.59 -4.13 -9.70
C GLY A 109 18.18 -4.55 -10.12
N ASP A 110 18.05 -5.59 -10.95
CA ASP A 110 16.81 -6.12 -11.51
C ASP A 110 16.46 -7.53 -11.00
N LEU A 111 17.44 -8.23 -10.41
CA LEU A 111 17.29 -9.59 -9.89
C LEU A 111 16.93 -9.60 -8.40
N PHE A 112 17.35 -8.59 -7.64
CA PHE A 112 16.97 -8.43 -6.24
C PHE A 112 16.17 -7.14 -6.00
N ARG A 113 15.05 -7.27 -5.28
CA ARG A 113 14.24 -6.12 -4.85
C ARG A 113 15.00 -5.37 -3.76
N ALA A 114 15.60 -4.23 -4.11
CA ALA A 114 16.14 -3.31 -3.12
C ALA A 114 15.00 -2.82 -2.21
N SER A 115 15.20 -2.88 -0.89
CA SER A 115 14.25 -2.33 0.09
C SER A 115 14.00 -0.85 -0.23
N ASN A 116 12.74 -0.41 -0.21
CA ASN A 116 12.50 1.01 -0.42
C ASN A 116 13.08 1.81 0.76
N ILE A 117 13.72 2.92 0.44
CA ILE A 117 14.28 3.86 1.41
C ILE A 117 13.26 4.88 1.92
N TYR A 118 12.03 4.87 1.40
CA TYR A 118 11.00 5.82 1.78
C TYR A 118 10.32 5.41 3.10
N ASP A 119 10.59 6.21 4.12
CA ASP A 119 10.10 6.04 5.46
C ASP A 119 8.69 6.62 5.59
N LEU A 120 7.70 5.74 5.68
CA LEU A 120 6.30 6.11 5.93
C LEU A 120 5.98 6.28 7.42
N ARG A 121 6.97 6.38 8.30
CA ARG A 121 6.70 6.57 9.72
C ARG A 121 6.37 8.03 10.01
N ASP A 122 5.38 8.23 10.87
CA ASP A 122 4.95 9.55 11.35
C ASP A 122 4.66 10.54 10.21
N VAL A 123 3.80 10.14 9.26
CA VAL A 123 3.45 10.98 8.10
C VAL A 123 1.97 10.96 7.77
N THR A 124 1.48 12.09 7.26
CA THR A 124 0.25 12.15 6.47
C THR A 124 0.54 12.52 5.01
N LEU A 125 0.06 11.68 4.09
CA LEU A 125 0.04 11.92 2.64
C LEU A 125 -1.35 12.38 2.21
N ARG A 126 -1.41 13.40 1.37
CA ARG A 126 -2.66 13.91 0.78
C ARG A 126 -2.66 13.69 -0.73
N PHE A 127 -3.73 13.09 -1.23
CA PHE A 127 -3.97 12.86 -2.64
C PHE A 127 -5.15 13.72 -3.09
N ALA A 128 -4.94 14.55 -4.11
CA ALA A 128 -5.96 15.38 -4.72
C ALA A 128 -6.07 15.05 -6.21
N ALA A 129 -7.29 14.93 -6.73
CA ALA A 129 -7.50 14.67 -8.15
C ALA A 129 -6.90 15.80 -9.01
N ASN A 130 -6.23 15.44 -10.09
CA ASN A 130 -5.61 16.36 -11.04
C ASN A 130 -6.37 16.40 -12.38
N ASP A 131 -6.07 17.41 -13.19
CA ASP A 131 -6.74 17.63 -14.49
C ASP A 131 -6.45 16.53 -15.53
N ASP A 132 -5.47 15.67 -15.25
CA ASP A 132 -5.08 14.56 -16.12
C ASP A 132 -5.81 13.24 -15.82
N GLY A 133 -6.75 13.26 -14.88
CA GLY A 133 -7.57 12.10 -14.52
C GLY A 133 -6.91 11.13 -13.54
N GLY A 134 -5.87 11.58 -12.83
CA GLY A 134 -5.28 10.85 -11.70
C GLY A 134 -5.19 11.72 -10.46
N TYR A 135 -4.18 11.48 -9.63
CA TYR A 135 -3.98 12.20 -8.36
C TYR A 135 -2.58 12.79 -8.24
N ASP A 136 -2.50 14.01 -7.70
CA ASP A 136 -1.27 14.59 -7.19
C ASP A 136 -1.13 14.24 -5.71
N VAL A 137 0.09 13.93 -5.28
CA VAL A 137 0.41 13.59 -3.88
C VAL A 137 1.19 14.72 -3.22
N THR A 138 0.85 15.05 -1.97
CA THR A 138 1.54 16.05 -1.15
C THR A 138 1.82 15.50 0.24
N TYR A 139 3.05 15.69 0.71
CA TYR A 139 3.45 15.41 2.09
C TYR A 139 2.96 16.52 3.01
N LEU A 140 2.13 16.20 4.00
CA LEU A 140 1.57 17.18 4.93
C LEU A 140 2.40 17.38 6.21
N GLY A 141 3.43 16.56 6.46
CA GLY A 141 4.16 16.55 7.72
C GLY A 141 3.84 15.34 8.58
N ALA A 142 4.03 15.53 9.90
CA ALA A 142 3.77 14.55 10.94
C ALA A 142 2.34 13.97 10.90
N ALA A 143 2.16 12.80 11.49
CA ALA A 143 0.90 12.05 11.42
C ALA A 143 -0.28 12.84 12.02
N ALA A 144 -1.21 13.26 11.16
CA ALA A 144 -2.43 13.97 11.53
C ALA A 144 -3.61 12.99 11.61
N TRP A 145 -3.87 12.45 12.80
CA TRP A 145 -4.96 11.50 13.03
C TRP A 145 -6.32 12.18 13.19
N ARG A 146 -7.35 11.57 12.60
CA ARG A 146 -8.76 11.92 12.82
C ARG A 146 -9.35 11.04 13.91
N SER A 147 -10.19 11.66 14.74
CA SER A 147 -10.91 11.05 15.85
C SER A 147 -12.37 11.54 15.86
N PRO A 148 -13.33 10.75 16.39
CA PRO A 148 -13.17 9.42 17.00
C PRO A 148 -12.94 8.30 15.95
N LEU A 149 -12.59 7.09 16.43
CA LEU A 149 -12.42 5.88 15.59
C LEU A 149 -13.72 5.42 14.91
N GLY A 150 -14.85 5.62 15.60
CA GLY A 150 -16.17 5.17 15.15
C GLY A 150 -16.47 3.73 15.53
N ASP A 151 -17.20 3.04 14.66
CA ASP A 151 -17.68 1.68 14.88
C ASP A 151 -16.62 0.65 14.50
N ALA A 152 -16.45 -0.37 15.34
CA ALA A 152 -15.57 -1.49 15.05
C ALA A 152 -16.16 -2.39 13.95
N LEU A 153 -15.30 -2.77 13.00
CA LEU A 153 -15.61 -3.72 11.94
C LEU A 153 -15.06 -5.10 12.32
N THR A 154 -15.88 -6.13 12.17
CA THR A 154 -15.44 -7.52 12.28
C THR A 154 -14.95 -7.97 10.91
N LEU A 155 -13.66 -8.31 10.81
CA LEU A 155 -13.00 -8.81 9.61
C LEU A 155 -12.16 -10.03 10.01
N ASP A 156 -12.24 -11.10 9.23
CA ASP A 156 -11.32 -12.24 9.30
C ASP A 156 -10.08 -12.01 8.39
N ASP A 157 -9.19 -13.01 8.28
CA ASP A 157 -8.13 -13.01 7.25
C ASP A 157 -8.74 -13.02 5.84
N ASP A 158 -8.14 -12.26 4.93
CA ASP A 158 -8.63 -12.05 3.55
C ASP A 158 -10.10 -11.62 3.46
N ASP A 159 -10.61 -10.81 4.38
CA ASP A 159 -12.04 -10.47 4.44
C ASP A 159 -12.35 -9.02 4.03
N SER A 160 -13.60 -8.78 3.65
CA SER A 160 -14.12 -7.45 3.31
C SER A 160 -15.46 -7.17 3.95
N ALA A 161 -15.59 -6.02 4.59
CA ALA A 161 -16.83 -5.52 5.19
C ALA A 161 -17.39 -4.37 4.35
N PRO A 162 -18.70 -4.33 4.07
CA PRO A 162 -19.32 -3.22 3.37
C PRO A 162 -19.29 -1.95 4.24
N LEU A 163 -19.03 -0.81 3.61
CA LEU A 163 -18.99 0.51 4.23
C LEU A 163 -19.87 1.45 3.41
N ALA A 164 -20.94 1.96 4.04
CA ALA A 164 -21.75 3.01 3.43
C ALA A 164 -21.02 4.35 3.53
N LEU A 165 -21.00 5.12 2.43
CA LEU A 165 -20.45 6.47 2.43
C LEU A 165 -21.58 7.46 2.70
N SER A 166 -21.32 8.43 3.57
CA SER A 166 -22.26 9.50 3.96
C SER A 166 -22.44 10.57 2.88
N PHE A 167 -21.71 10.45 1.76
CA PHE A 167 -21.75 11.33 0.60
C PHE A 167 -21.30 10.55 -0.64
N ASP A 168 -21.66 11.09 -1.80
CA ASP A 168 -21.20 10.65 -3.11
C ASP A 168 -19.70 10.97 -3.25
N PHE A 169 -18.84 9.98 -3.04
CA PHE A 169 -17.39 10.15 -3.12
C PHE A 169 -16.89 10.04 -4.56
N PRO A 170 -16.29 11.10 -5.13
CA PRO A 170 -15.70 11.03 -6.45
C PRO A 170 -14.34 10.32 -6.39
N PHE A 171 -14.19 9.26 -7.18
CA PHE A 171 -12.94 8.50 -7.30
C PHE A 171 -12.67 8.17 -8.76
N TYR A 172 -11.59 8.72 -9.31
CA TYR A 172 -11.30 8.67 -10.75
C TYR A 172 -12.52 9.12 -11.59
N ALA A 173 -12.94 8.30 -12.56
CA ALA A 173 -14.03 8.62 -13.49
C ALA A 173 -15.43 8.22 -12.97
N ALA A 174 -15.53 7.80 -11.70
CA ALA A 174 -16.76 7.32 -11.09
C ALA A 174 -17.06 8.04 -9.77
N THR A 175 -18.29 7.86 -9.30
CA THR A 175 -18.75 8.34 -8.01
C THR A 175 -19.37 7.17 -7.26
N HIS A 176 -19.06 7.06 -5.97
CA HIS A 176 -19.43 5.92 -5.15
C HIS A 176 -20.15 6.38 -3.89
N ASP A 177 -21.25 5.72 -3.55
CA ASP A 177 -22.01 5.88 -2.31
C ASP A 177 -21.75 4.73 -1.31
N GLY A 178 -20.93 3.75 -1.73
CA GLY A 178 -20.52 2.61 -0.93
C GLY A 178 -19.12 2.14 -1.31
N ALA A 179 -18.46 1.52 -0.35
CA ALA A 179 -17.12 0.94 -0.47
C ALA A 179 -17.04 -0.37 0.33
N PHE A 180 -15.89 -1.03 0.27
CA PHE A 180 -15.59 -2.22 1.05
C PHE A 180 -14.25 -2.02 1.77
N VAL A 181 -14.27 -2.14 3.10
CA VAL A 181 -13.05 -2.12 3.92
C VAL A 181 -12.48 -3.52 3.96
N ASN A 182 -11.21 -3.65 3.66
CA ASN A 182 -10.52 -4.92 3.59
C ASN A 182 -9.56 -5.11 4.77
N SER A 183 -9.40 -6.36 5.24
CA SER A 183 -8.43 -6.70 6.30
C SER A 183 -7.02 -6.25 5.96
N ASP A 184 -6.61 -6.38 4.70
CA ASP A 184 -5.28 -6.08 4.15
C ASP A 184 -5.01 -4.59 3.91
N GLY A 185 -5.47 -3.70 4.78
CA GLY A 185 -5.10 -2.28 4.72
C GLY A 185 -5.47 -1.61 3.39
N ASN A 186 -6.68 -1.85 2.88
CA ASN A 186 -7.17 -1.16 1.69
C ASN A 186 -8.70 -0.99 1.70
N ILE A 187 -9.16 -0.06 0.89
CA ILE A 187 -10.57 0.15 0.59
C ILE A 187 -10.78 -0.06 -0.91
N THR A 188 -11.75 -0.90 -1.27
CA THR A 188 -12.17 -1.09 -2.66
C THR A 188 -13.55 -0.48 -2.90
N PHE A 189 -13.81 -0.14 -4.15
CA PHE A 189 -15.13 0.30 -4.61
C PHE A 189 -15.72 -0.73 -5.57
N GLU A 190 -17.04 -0.68 -5.76
CA GLU A 190 -17.84 -1.60 -6.58
C GLU A 190 -17.95 -3.04 -6.02
N GLU A 191 -16.85 -3.64 -5.57
CA GLU A 191 -16.79 -5.00 -5.04
C GLU A 191 -15.71 -5.15 -3.95
N GLY A 192 -15.92 -6.06 -2.99
CA GLY A 192 -14.91 -6.46 -2.00
C GLY A 192 -13.82 -7.36 -2.59
N ASP A 193 -12.68 -7.47 -1.91
CA ASP A 193 -11.52 -8.27 -2.36
C ASP A 193 -11.09 -9.30 -1.31
N SER A 194 -11.69 -10.49 -1.34
CA SER A 194 -11.37 -11.58 -0.40
C SER A 194 -10.38 -12.63 -0.95
N ALA A 195 -9.56 -12.24 -1.93
CA ALA A 195 -8.65 -13.19 -2.57
C ALA A 195 -7.44 -13.52 -1.67
N SER A 196 -7.19 -14.80 -1.41
CA SER A 196 -5.98 -15.30 -0.73
C SER A 196 -4.76 -15.35 -1.66
N THR A 197 -4.39 -14.23 -2.27
CA THR A 197 -3.29 -14.11 -3.25
C THR A 197 -2.27 -13.04 -2.86
N ALA A 198 -1.10 -13.08 -3.49
CA ALA A 198 -0.03 -12.13 -3.20
C ALA A 198 -0.49 -10.66 -3.28
N ARG A 199 -0.05 -9.84 -2.32
CA ARG A 199 -0.29 -8.39 -2.29
C ARG A 199 0.76 -7.71 -3.16
N GLY A 200 0.47 -7.71 -4.46
CA GLY A 200 1.33 -7.18 -5.51
C GLY A 200 0.76 -5.95 -6.21
N VAL A 201 1.60 -5.27 -6.99
CA VAL A 201 1.18 -4.19 -7.89
C VAL A 201 0.19 -4.72 -8.89
N SER A 202 0.37 -5.96 -9.34
CA SER A 202 -0.60 -6.66 -10.16
C SER A 202 -1.99 -6.69 -9.53
N ARG A 203 -2.10 -6.96 -8.23
CA ARG A 203 -3.39 -7.00 -7.53
C ARG A 203 -4.01 -5.60 -7.40
N LEU A 204 -3.19 -4.60 -7.09
CA LEU A 204 -3.61 -3.20 -7.07
C LEU A 204 -4.19 -2.74 -8.41
N LEU A 205 -3.56 -3.13 -9.53
CA LEU A 205 -3.93 -2.67 -10.87
C LEU A 205 -5.05 -3.49 -11.52
N SER A 206 -5.05 -4.82 -11.35
CA SER A 206 -6.00 -5.70 -12.03
C SER A 206 -7.32 -5.90 -11.29
N GLY A 207 -7.36 -5.61 -9.98
CA GLY A 207 -8.55 -5.71 -9.15
C GLY A 207 -9.55 -4.55 -9.32
N PRO A 208 -10.53 -4.43 -8.42
CA PRO A 208 -11.47 -3.31 -8.39
C PRO A 208 -10.77 -1.96 -8.14
N PRO A 209 -11.45 -0.82 -8.41
CA PRO A 209 -10.95 0.49 -8.01
C PRO A 209 -10.62 0.48 -6.51
N ARG A 210 -9.45 1.00 -6.14
CA ARG A 210 -8.88 0.79 -4.80
C ARG A 210 -8.06 1.97 -4.30
N VAL A 211 -8.24 2.25 -3.01
CA VAL A 211 -7.35 3.05 -2.16
C VAL A 211 -6.56 2.09 -1.28
N ALA A 212 -5.29 1.86 -1.61
CA ALA A 212 -4.38 1.02 -0.83
C ALA A 212 -3.49 1.91 0.02
N LEU A 213 -3.79 2.05 1.31
CA LEU A 213 -2.90 2.78 2.22
C LEU A 213 -1.77 1.89 2.73
N PHE A 214 -2.02 0.58 2.85
CA PHE A 214 -1.08 -0.39 3.37
C PHE A 214 -1.48 -1.80 2.88
N LEU A 215 -1.49 -2.00 1.56
CA LEU A 215 -1.84 -3.30 0.98
C LEU A 215 -0.74 -4.33 1.29
N ALA A 216 -0.97 -5.11 2.34
CA ALA A 216 -0.10 -6.13 2.91
C ALA A 216 -0.95 -7.27 3.48
N ASP A 217 -0.37 -8.45 3.72
CA ASP A 217 -1.08 -9.61 4.29
C ASP A 217 -1.34 -9.35 5.78
N LEU A 218 -2.51 -8.81 6.12
CA LEU A 218 -2.87 -8.42 7.49
C LEU A 218 -3.97 -9.32 8.04
N ASP A 219 -3.89 -9.65 9.33
CA ASP A 219 -4.83 -10.54 9.98
C ASP A 219 -5.44 -9.91 11.26
N PRO A 220 -6.54 -9.15 11.11
CA PRO A 220 -7.25 -8.60 12.26
C PRO A 220 -7.98 -9.66 13.12
N SER A 221 -8.06 -10.91 12.67
CA SER A 221 -8.73 -11.99 13.42
C SER A 221 -7.90 -12.47 14.63
N VAL A 222 -6.59 -12.26 14.60
CA VAL A 222 -5.64 -12.69 15.65
C VAL A 222 -5.16 -11.56 16.54
N GLY A 223 -5.45 -10.30 16.20
CA GLY A 223 -5.07 -9.13 16.99
C GLY A 223 -5.41 -7.80 16.33
N GLY A 224 -5.27 -6.71 17.09
CA GLY A 224 -5.63 -5.38 16.60
C GLY A 224 -7.14 -5.20 16.40
N THR A 225 -7.53 -4.08 15.80
CA THR A 225 -8.93 -3.79 15.46
C THR A 225 -9.02 -2.89 14.23
N VAL A 226 -10.10 -3.00 13.46
CA VAL A 226 -10.41 -2.09 12.35
C VAL A 226 -11.67 -1.31 12.69
N HIS A 227 -11.64 0.01 12.49
CA HIS A 227 -12.76 0.90 12.80
C HIS A 227 -13.12 1.77 11.62
N SER A 228 -14.39 2.15 11.53
CA SER A 228 -14.87 3.13 10.57
C SER A 228 -15.69 4.23 11.25
N GLN A 229 -15.37 5.47 10.93
CA GLN A 229 -16.11 6.66 11.35
C GLN A 229 -16.67 7.37 10.13
N SER A 230 -17.99 7.40 10.03
CA SER A 230 -18.70 8.17 9.00
C SER A 230 -19.04 9.57 9.51
N GLY A 231 -18.79 10.59 8.69
CA GLY A 231 -19.14 11.98 8.95
C GLY A 231 -19.53 12.69 7.66
N ALA A 232 -20.19 13.85 7.76
CA ALA A 232 -20.67 14.57 6.56
C ALA A 232 -19.53 15.05 5.64
N ASP A 233 -18.36 15.34 6.21
CA ASP A 233 -17.22 15.89 5.48
C ASP A 233 -16.13 14.85 5.17
N ALA A 234 -16.12 13.73 5.91
CA ALA A 234 -15.18 12.65 5.69
C ALA A 234 -15.70 11.31 6.24
N VAL A 235 -15.33 10.24 5.54
CA VAL A 235 -15.41 8.86 6.04
C VAL A 235 -13.98 8.40 6.33
N THR A 236 -13.72 7.97 7.55
CA THR A 236 -12.39 7.59 8.03
C THR A 236 -12.37 6.12 8.39
N VAL A 237 -11.33 5.39 7.99
CA VAL A 237 -11.09 4.00 8.37
C VAL A 237 -9.72 3.89 9.00
N THR A 238 -9.64 3.21 10.14
CA THR A 238 -8.40 3.05 10.92
C THR A 238 -8.15 1.58 11.22
N TRP A 239 -6.98 1.08 10.86
CA TRP A 239 -6.44 -0.21 11.29
C TRP A 239 -5.54 0.09 12.49
N CYS A 240 -5.93 -0.40 13.66
CA CYS A 240 -5.25 -0.19 14.94
C CYS A 240 -4.51 -1.44 15.37
N ASP A 241 -3.18 -1.36 15.44
CA ASP A 241 -2.28 -2.45 15.85
C ASP A 241 -2.58 -3.78 15.16
N VAL A 242 -2.94 -3.75 13.88
CA VAL A 242 -3.31 -4.96 13.13
C VAL A 242 -2.03 -5.72 12.79
N PRO A 243 -1.90 -7.00 13.18
CA PRO A 243 -0.72 -7.81 12.90
C PRO A 243 -0.69 -8.24 11.43
N GLY A 244 0.53 -8.46 10.91
CA GLY A 244 0.70 -9.20 9.67
C GLY A 244 0.32 -10.67 9.84
N PHE A 245 -0.14 -11.31 8.76
CA PHE A 245 -0.42 -12.74 8.74
C PHE A 245 0.82 -13.55 9.17
N GLU A 246 0.66 -14.43 10.16
CA GLU A 246 1.75 -15.19 10.79
C GLU A 246 2.94 -14.33 11.30
N SER A 247 2.71 -13.04 11.56
CA SER A 247 3.71 -12.09 12.06
C SER A 247 3.32 -11.58 13.45
N GLN A 248 4.34 -11.21 14.24
CA GLN A 248 4.15 -10.47 15.49
C GLN A 248 4.27 -8.96 15.29
N SER A 249 4.71 -8.53 14.11
CA SER A 249 4.75 -7.12 13.75
C SER A 249 3.35 -6.61 13.48
N THR A 250 3.02 -5.47 14.07
CA THR A 250 1.75 -4.76 13.87
C THR A 250 1.98 -3.47 13.09
N THR A 251 0.88 -2.93 12.57
CA THR A 251 0.88 -1.60 11.97
C THR A 251 -0.38 -0.85 12.39
N THR A 252 -0.24 0.47 12.52
CA THR A 252 -1.37 1.37 12.72
C THR A 252 -1.40 2.39 11.58
N VAL A 253 -2.50 2.40 10.82
CA VAL A 253 -2.68 3.25 9.64
C VAL A 253 -4.13 3.73 9.54
N GLN A 254 -4.32 4.92 8.99
CA GLN A 254 -5.64 5.53 8.81
C GLN A 254 -5.78 6.13 7.42
N VAL A 255 -6.94 5.94 6.80
CA VAL A 255 -7.32 6.67 5.59
C VAL A 255 -8.59 7.47 5.83
N SER A 256 -8.61 8.71 5.34
CA SER A 256 -9.78 9.58 5.32
C SER A 256 -10.16 9.90 3.88
N LEU A 257 -11.36 9.48 3.48
CA LEU A 257 -12.00 9.88 2.23
C LEU A 257 -12.79 11.15 2.53
N LEU A 258 -12.40 12.29 1.97
CA LEU A 258 -13.10 13.56 2.17
C LEU A 258 -14.20 13.70 1.10
N SER A 259 -15.29 14.38 1.45
CA SER A 259 -16.43 14.62 0.53
C SER A 259 -16.06 15.35 -0.76
N THR A 260 -14.90 16.00 -0.78
CA THR A 260 -14.34 16.69 -1.96
C THR A 260 -13.63 15.76 -2.96
N GLY A 261 -13.44 14.48 -2.64
CA GLY A 261 -12.61 13.55 -3.42
C GLY A 261 -11.14 13.51 -3.01
N VAL A 262 -10.74 14.31 -2.03
CA VAL A 262 -9.40 14.25 -1.45
C VAL A 262 -9.26 13.01 -0.57
N ILE A 263 -8.11 12.37 -0.64
CA ILE A 263 -7.77 11.21 0.19
C ILE A 263 -6.58 11.57 1.07
N GLU A 264 -6.68 11.34 2.37
CA GLU A 264 -5.59 11.53 3.32
C GLU A 264 -5.22 10.17 3.92
N MET A 265 -3.95 9.77 3.81
CA MET A 265 -3.41 8.55 4.39
C MET A 265 -2.41 8.91 5.50
N THR A 266 -2.65 8.45 6.71
CA THR A 266 -1.85 8.73 7.91
C THR A 266 -1.24 7.44 8.42
N PHE A 267 0.03 7.50 8.80
CA PHE A 267 0.84 6.37 9.21
C PHE A 267 1.46 6.63 10.58
N ASP A 268 1.48 5.61 11.44
CA ASP A 268 2.05 5.70 12.78
C ASP A 268 3.59 5.74 12.77
N PRO A 269 4.25 6.30 13.80
CA PRO A 269 5.69 6.15 13.97
C PRO A 269 6.16 4.69 14.02
N ASP A 270 5.34 3.76 14.51
CA ASP A 270 5.69 2.35 14.69
C ASP A 270 5.02 1.46 13.61
N VAL A 271 5.48 1.60 12.36
CA VAL A 271 5.14 0.65 11.28
C VAL A 271 6.09 -0.55 11.34
N GLY A 272 5.64 -1.67 11.90
CA GLY A 272 6.47 -2.86 12.15
C GLY A 272 6.62 -3.81 10.97
N LEU A 273 5.78 -3.68 9.94
CA LEU A 273 5.76 -4.57 8.77
C LEU A 273 6.69 -4.04 7.67
N GLY A 274 7.48 -4.94 7.07
CA GLY A 274 8.57 -4.58 6.15
C GLY A 274 8.16 -4.38 4.70
N GLU A 275 6.97 -4.86 4.31
CA GLU A 275 6.48 -4.78 2.94
C GLU A 275 5.00 -4.39 2.90
N ALA A 276 4.69 -3.33 2.15
CA ALA A 276 3.33 -2.94 1.82
C ALA A 276 3.32 -2.16 0.51
N ILE A 277 2.17 -2.18 -0.16
CA ILE A 277 1.90 -1.34 -1.32
C ILE A 277 1.02 -0.17 -0.88
N VAL A 278 1.49 1.04 -1.18
CA VAL A 278 0.73 2.28 -1.00
C VAL A 278 0.42 2.86 -2.37
N GLY A 279 -0.87 3.09 -2.64
CA GLY A 279 -1.28 3.71 -3.89
C GLY A 279 -2.77 3.76 -4.16
N LEU A 280 -3.11 4.44 -5.24
CA LEU A 280 -4.48 4.58 -5.75
C LEU A 280 -4.58 3.93 -7.11
N SER A 281 -5.67 3.22 -7.38
CA SER A 281 -5.90 2.57 -8.68
C SER A 281 -7.36 2.73 -9.12
N PRO A 282 -7.62 3.07 -10.40
CA PRO A 282 -8.98 3.01 -10.95
C PRO A 282 -9.45 1.57 -11.15
N GLY A 283 -8.59 0.58 -10.85
CA GLY A 283 -8.85 -0.83 -11.09
C GLY A 283 -8.82 -1.18 -12.58
N ARG A 284 -8.80 -2.49 -12.85
CA ARG A 284 -8.92 -3.08 -14.20
C ARG A 284 -8.01 -2.39 -15.24
N THR A 285 -6.80 -2.04 -14.84
CA THR A 285 -5.84 -1.28 -15.64
C THR A 285 -4.49 -1.98 -15.72
N THR A 286 -3.69 -1.58 -16.70
CA THR A 286 -2.27 -1.96 -16.87
C THR A 286 -1.35 -0.74 -16.88
N ALA A 287 -1.93 0.46 -16.98
CA ALA A 287 -1.18 1.69 -16.85
C ALA A 287 -0.85 1.91 -15.38
N PHE A 288 0.37 2.36 -15.11
CA PHE A 288 0.79 2.89 -13.83
C PHE A 288 1.92 3.88 -14.05
N GLU A 289 2.02 4.85 -13.15
CA GLU A 289 3.13 5.77 -13.02
C GLU A 289 3.69 5.55 -11.61
N SER A 290 5.00 5.33 -11.51
CA SER A 290 5.66 5.43 -10.22
C SER A 290 5.87 6.91 -9.96
N VAL A 291 5.50 7.35 -8.76
CA VAL A 291 5.90 8.67 -8.30
C VAL A 291 7.20 8.46 -7.53
N ASP A 292 8.02 9.49 -7.41
CA ASP A 292 9.17 9.53 -6.51
C ASP A 292 8.86 10.59 -5.43
N LEU A 293 8.98 10.22 -4.15
CA LEU A 293 8.75 11.12 -3.01
C LEU A 293 10.07 11.50 -2.31
N SER A 294 11.22 11.15 -2.89
CA SER A 294 12.54 11.50 -2.35
C SER A 294 12.96 12.95 -2.56
#